data_AF-A0A3M1VSR0-F1
#
_entry.id   AF-A0A3M1VSR0-F1
#
_cell.length_a   1.000
_cell.length_b   1.000
_cell.length_c   1.000
_cell.angle_alpha   90.00
_cell.angle_beta   90.00
_cell.angle_gamma   90.00
#
_symmetry.space_group_name_H-M   'P 1'
#
loop_
_entity.id
_entity.type
_entity.pdbx_description
1 polymer ?
#
loop_
_entity_poly.entity_id
_entity_poly.type
_entity_poly.pdbx_seq_one_letter_code
_entity_poly.pdbx_strand_id
1 'polypeptide(L)'
;MNSETFRSRVSALIKKSRKALRLYSSMGRLQSHEHSELSEMQIREWQEVNSELSEQLSSALESRYTRRLASNVFLLRDRFYSRWRETEAEAHLKQRELISASEKGEFIKATLLGRELVVLKARKQACQAAHNELQELIERSKLTPPQVQHQEDSGKQQKDKGKPVKSAVVIPLRRKDGSS
;
A
#
# COMPACT_ATOMS: atom_id res chain seq x y z
N MET A 1 12.50 4.97 32.86
CA MET A 1 11.93 4.17 31.75
C MET A 1 12.52 4.69 30.45
N ASN A 2 13.41 3.93 29.80
CA ASN A 2 14.05 4.38 28.56
C ASN A 2 12.97 4.52 27.48
N SER A 3 12.79 5.73 26.95
CA SER A 3 11.86 5.97 25.85
C SER A 3 12.29 5.15 24.64
N GLU A 4 11.48 4.16 24.24
CA GLU A 4 11.72 3.43 22.99
C GLU A 4 11.85 4.42 21.83
N THR A 5 12.95 4.31 21.09
CA THR A 5 13.19 5.12 19.90
C THR A 5 12.37 4.59 18.71
N PHE A 6 12.15 5.43 17.71
CA PHE A 6 11.49 4.98 16.47
C PHE A 6 12.23 3.80 15.82
N ARG A 7 13.57 3.81 15.81
CA ARG A 7 14.39 2.70 15.28
C ARG A 7 14.19 1.40 16.06
N SER A 8 14.09 1.45 17.40
CA SER A 8 13.84 0.25 18.20
C SER A 8 12.45 -0.34 17.94
N ARG A 9 11.43 0.51 17.70
CA ARG A 9 10.08 0.04 17.34
C ARG A 9 10.02 -0.58 15.95
N VAL A 10 10.68 0.02 14.95
CA VAL A 10 10.84 -0.60 13.62
C VAL A 10 11.52 -1.96 13.75
N SER A 11 12.57 -2.05 14.57
CA SER A 11 13.28 -3.31 14.81
C SER A 11 12.39 -4.35 15.50
N ALA A 12 11.52 -3.94 16.42
CA ALA A 12 10.52 -4.81 17.04
C ALA A 12 9.48 -5.32 16.02
N LEU A 13 9.02 -4.46 15.10
CA LEU A 13 8.10 -4.85 14.03
C LEU A 13 8.76 -5.87 13.07
N ILE A 14 10.03 -5.68 12.72
CA ILE A 14 10.78 -6.66 11.92
C ILE A 14 10.87 -8.00 12.66
N LYS A 15 11.18 -8.00 13.96
CA LYS A 15 11.21 -9.23 14.77
C LYS A 15 9.84 -9.92 14.79
N LYS A 16 8.75 -9.15 14.89
CA LYS A 16 7.37 -9.66 14.85
C LYS A 16 7.07 -10.32 13.50
N SER A 17 7.38 -9.64 12.38
CA SER A 17 7.22 -10.20 11.03
C SER A 17 8.04 -11.48 10.83
N ARG A 18 9.32 -11.51 11.23
CA ARG A 18 10.15 -12.74 11.17
C ARG A 18 9.63 -13.87 12.04
N LYS A 19 9.03 -13.57 13.19
CA LYS A 19 8.36 -14.58 14.02
C LYS A 19 7.15 -15.16 13.28
N ALA A 20 6.33 -14.32 12.66
CA ALA A 20 5.20 -14.75 11.85
C ALA A 20 5.66 -15.66 10.68
N LEU A 21 6.70 -15.26 9.94
CA LEU A 21 7.29 -16.10 8.88
C LEU A 21 7.68 -17.49 9.35
N ARG A 22 8.35 -17.60 10.51
CA ARG A 22 8.72 -18.91 11.07
C ARG A 22 7.50 -19.76 11.43
N LEU A 23 6.45 -19.14 11.98
CA LEU A 23 5.21 -19.86 12.30
C LEU A 23 4.57 -20.42 11.02
N TYR A 24 4.40 -19.60 9.99
CA TYR A 24 3.85 -20.02 8.70
C TYR A 24 4.69 -21.10 8.02
N SER A 25 6.02 -20.99 8.06
CA SER A 25 6.92 -22.02 7.54
C SER A 25 6.87 -23.32 8.33
N SER A 26 6.61 -23.27 9.64
CA SER A 26 6.44 -24.47 10.47
C SER A 26 5.09 -25.15 10.25
N MET A 27 4.02 -24.37 10.05
CA MET A 27 2.69 -24.88 9.71
C MET A 27 2.69 -25.63 8.39
N GLY A 28 3.42 -25.14 7.38
CA GLY A 28 3.58 -25.84 6.11
C GLY A 28 4.39 -27.14 6.17
N ARG A 29 5.22 -27.36 7.22
CA ARG A 29 6.09 -28.55 7.33
C ARG A 29 5.53 -29.64 8.24
N LEU A 30 4.80 -29.28 9.29
CA LEU A 30 4.33 -30.23 10.31
C LEU A 30 3.07 -30.98 9.93
N GLN A 31 2.39 -30.61 8.84
CA GLN A 31 1.01 -31.04 8.58
C GLN A 31 0.77 -31.49 7.12
N SER A 32 1.82 -32.06 6.50
CA SER A 32 1.87 -32.57 5.12
C SER A 32 0.81 -33.62 4.74
N HIS A 33 0.00 -34.12 5.67
CA HIS A 33 -1.01 -35.14 5.39
C HIS A 33 -2.47 -34.69 5.57
N GLU A 34 -2.72 -33.50 6.13
CA GLU A 34 -4.10 -33.07 6.46
C GLU A 34 -4.50 -31.66 5.97
N HIS A 35 -3.57 -30.83 5.47
CA HIS A 35 -3.97 -29.52 4.93
C HIS A 35 -4.45 -29.60 3.49
N SER A 36 -5.63 -29.05 3.27
CA SER A 36 -6.14 -28.72 1.95
C SER A 36 -5.17 -27.79 1.22
N GLU A 37 -4.95 -28.00 -0.07
CA GLU A 37 -4.24 -27.12 -1.02
C GLU A 37 -4.56 -25.62 -0.80
N LEU A 38 -5.80 -25.31 -0.42
CA LEU A 38 -6.26 -23.95 -0.12
C LEU A 38 -5.57 -23.31 1.09
N SER A 39 -5.26 -24.11 2.12
CA SER A 39 -4.54 -23.65 3.31
C SER A 39 -3.10 -23.26 2.96
N GLU A 40 -2.43 -24.06 2.13
CA GLU A 40 -1.08 -23.76 1.65
C GLU A 40 -1.04 -22.45 0.83
N MET A 41 -2.05 -22.25 -0.02
CA MET A 41 -2.21 -21.01 -0.78
C MET A 41 -2.37 -19.79 0.15
N GLN A 42 -3.19 -19.90 1.19
CA GLN A 42 -3.37 -18.83 2.18
C GLN A 42 -2.07 -18.52 2.92
N ILE A 43 -1.37 -19.56 3.40
CA ILE A 43 -0.11 -19.45 4.13
C ILE A 43 0.95 -18.76 3.28
N ARG A 44 1.03 -19.08 1.98
CA ARG A 44 1.98 -18.47 1.05
C ARG A 44 1.78 -16.96 0.95
N GLU A 45 0.55 -16.49 0.80
CA GLU A 45 0.26 -15.05 0.73
C GLU A 45 0.68 -14.31 2.02
N TRP A 46 0.47 -14.93 3.19
CA TRP A 46 0.97 -14.39 4.45
C TRP A 46 2.49 -14.36 4.53
N GLN A 47 3.16 -15.39 4.02
CA GLN A 47 4.63 -15.43 3.96
C GLN A 47 5.19 -14.34 3.05
N GLU A 48 4.65 -14.19 1.84
CA GLU A 48 5.11 -13.19 0.88
C GLU A 48 5.01 -11.77 1.45
N VAL A 49 3.86 -11.40 2.00
CA VAL A 49 3.66 -10.06 2.60
C VAL A 49 4.58 -9.81 3.79
N ASN A 50 4.77 -10.80 4.67
CA ASN A 50 5.67 -10.64 5.81
C ASN A 50 7.15 -10.56 5.37
N SER A 51 7.55 -11.31 4.34
CA SER A 51 8.91 -11.24 3.78
C SER A 51 9.18 -9.85 3.22
N GLU A 52 8.27 -9.36 2.38
CA GLU A 52 8.34 -8.01 1.81
C GLU A 52 8.43 -6.93 2.92
N LEU A 53 7.55 -7.01 3.93
CA LEU A 53 7.57 -6.07 5.06
C LEU A 53 8.92 -6.10 5.80
N SER A 54 9.43 -7.30 6.12
CA SER A 54 10.70 -7.47 6.83
C SER A 54 11.88 -6.95 6.02
N GLU A 55 11.94 -7.27 4.73
CA GLU A 55 13.01 -6.84 3.82
C GLU A 55 13.05 -5.33 3.66
N GLN A 56 11.91 -4.71 3.35
CA GLN A 56 11.80 -3.26 3.13
C GLN A 56 12.14 -2.48 4.41
N LEU A 57 11.64 -2.91 5.57
CA LEU A 57 11.98 -2.28 6.85
C LEU A 57 13.45 -2.51 7.24
N SER A 58 14.01 -3.69 6.96
CA SER A 58 15.44 -3.97 7.21
C SER A 58 16.31 -3.04 6.37
N SER A 59 16.02 -2.92 5.08
CA SER A 59 16.71 -1.98 4.18
C SER A 59 16.57 -0.52 4.63
N ALA A 60 15.37 -0.12 5.06
CA ALA A 60 15.17 1.23 5.57
C ALA A 60 15.97 1.51 6.85
N LEU A 61 16.15 0.51 7.72
CA LEU A 61 16.96 0.63 8.95
C LEU A 61 18.46 0.79 8.67
N GLU A 62 18.99 0.28 7.56
CA GLU A 62 20.40 0.48 7.20
C GLU A 62 20.73 1.97 6.97
N SER A 63 19.72 2.78 6.67
CA SER A 63 19.89 4.22 6.59
C SER A 63 20.31 4.81 7.94
N ARG A 64 21.41 5.57 7.95
CA ARG A 64 21.85 6.34 9.13
C ARG A 64 20.91 7.53 9.44
N TYR A 65 20.11 7.97 8.47
CA TYR A 65 19.27 9.15 8.58
C TYR A 65 17.83 8.80 9.01
N THR A 66 17.44 9.21 10.22
CA THR A 66 16.09 8.95 10.77
C THR A 66 14.96 9.51 9.90
N ARG A 67 15.17 10.67 9.24
CA ARG A 67 14.18 11.26 8.34
C ARG A 67 13.90 10.36 7.13
N ARG A 68 14.93 9.72 6.57
CA ARG A 68 14.80 8.79 5.44
C ARG A 68 14.08 7.51 5.88
N LEU A 69 14.39 7.00 7.07
CA LEU A 69 13.67 5.87 7.66
C LEU A 69 12.17 6.18 7.81
N ALA A 70 11.81 7.35 8.35
CA ALA A 70 10.41 7.75 8.51
C ALA A 70 9.71 7.83 7.15
N SER A 71 10.33 8.48 6.16
CA SER A 71 9.80 8.57 4.80
C SER A 71 9.57 7.19 4.18
N ASN A 72 10.51 6.26 4.33
CA ASN A 72 10.38 4.90 3.81
C ASN A 72 9.22 4.15 4.48
N VAL A 73 9.01 4.35 5.79
CA VAL A 73 7.88 3.73 6.52
C VAL A 73 6.53 4.27 6.03
N PHE A 74 6.40 5.58 5.79
CA PHE A 74 5.20 6.16 5.18
C PHE A 74 4.94 5.59 3.78
N LEU A 75 5.96 5.56 2.91
CA LEU A 75 5.84 5.00 1.56
C LEU A 75 5.44 3.52 1.59
N LEU A 76 6.01 2.73 2.51
CA LEU A 76 5.69 1.32 2.65
C LEU A 76 4.25 1.12 3.15
N ARG A 77 3.78 1.95 4.08
CA ARG A 77 2.38 1.93 4.55
C ARG A 77 1.43 2.18 3.39
N ASP A 78 1.71 3.20 2.58
CA ASP A 78 0.86 3.60 1.46
C ASP A 78 0.86 2.52 0.37
N ARG A 79 2.01 1.87 0.13
CA ARG A 79 2.11 0.72 -0.77
C ARG A 79 1.21 -0.45 -0.33
N PHE A 80 1.27 -0.84 0.94
CA PHE A 80 0.40 -1.92 1.46
C PHE A 80 -1.07 -1.52 1.44
N TYR A 81 -1.39 -0.25 1.67
CA TYR A 81 -2.75 0.27 1.52
C TYR A 81 -3.25 0.13 0.08
N SER A 82 -2.49 0.63 -0.90
CA SER A 82 -2.87 0.52 -2.32
C SER A 82 -3.06 -0.93 -2.74
N ARG A 83 -2.10 -1.81 -2.40
CA ARG A 83 -2.21 -3.25 -2.71
C ARG A 83 -3.42 -3.90 -2.05
N TRP A 84 -3.76 -3.50 -0.82
CA TRP A 84 -4.98 -3.94 -0.14
C TRP A 84 -6.23 -3.52 -0.91
N ARG A 85 -6.35 -2.24 -1.29
CA ARG A 85 -7.51 -1.72 -2.03
C ARG A 85 -7.66 -2.36 -3.42
N GLU A 86 -6.54 -2.53 -4.13
CA GLU A 86 -6.49 -3.20 -5.44
C GLU A 86 -6.95 -4.66 -5.33
N THR A 87 -6.42 -5.41 -4.35
CA THR A 87 -6.80 -6.81 -4.13
C THR A 87 -8.28 -6.94 -3.75
N GLU A 88 -8.82 -5.98 -2.98
CA GLU A 88 -10.25 -5.95 -2.66
C GLU A 88 -11.12 -5.71 -3.91
N ALA A 89 -10.74 -4.77 -4.78
CA ALA A 89 -11.44 -4.51 -6.02
C ALA A 89 -11.41 -5.74 -6.96
N GLU A 90 -10.26 -6.40 -7.07
CA GLU A 90 -10.10 -7.64 -7.84
C GLU A 90 -10.98 -8.77 -7.27
N ALA A 91 -11.00 -8.95 -5.95
CA ALA A 91 -11.85 -9.95 -5.31
C ALA A 91 -13.33 -9.73 -5.61
N HIS A 92 -13.80 -8.49 -5.62
CA HIS A 92 -15.19 -8.17 -6.00
C HIS A 92 -15.50 -8.46 -7.46
N LEU A 93 -14.55 -8.24 -8.38
CA LEU A 93 -14.71 -8.62 -9.79
C LEU A 93 -14.82 -10.14 -9.92
N LYS A 94 -13.88 -10.88 -9.33
CA LYS A 94 -13.85 -12.35 -9.36
C LYS A 94 -15.05 -13.00 -8.69
N GLN A 95 -15.60 -12.38 -7.65
CA GLN A 95 -16.83 -12.84 -7.01
C GLN A 95 -18.03 -12.75 -7.97
N ARG A 96 -18.15 -11.66 -8.75
CA ARG A 96 -19.20 -11.53 -9.76
C ARG A 96 -19.03 -12.53 -10.89
N GLU A 97 -17.80 -12.75 -11.34
CA GLU A 97 -17.49 -13.79 -12.33
C GLU A 97 -17.85 -15.19 -11.82
N LEU A 98 -17.57 -15.49 -10.55
CA LEU A 98 -17.91 -16.76 -9.93
C LEU A 98 -19.42 -16.99 -9.95
N ILE A 99 -20.20 -16.00 -9.51
CA ILE A 99 -21.67 -16.08 -9.51
C ILE A 99 -22.17 -16.37 -10.93
N SER A 100 -21.70 -15.63 -11.94
CA SER A 100 -22.10 -15.85 -13.32
C SER A 100 -21.70 -17.23 -13.85
N ALA A 101 -20.51 -17.74 -13.50
CA ALA A 101 -20.07 -19.08 -13.86
C ALA A 101 -20.93 -20.16 -13.21
N SER A 102 -21.30 -19.99 -11.94
CA SER A 102 -22.20 -20.89 -11.21
C SER A 102 -23.60 -20.91 -11.81
N GLU A 103 -24.17 -19.76 -12.17
CA GLU A 103 -25.49 -19.66 -12.82
C GLU A 103 -25.54 -20.35 -14.19
N LYS A 104 -24.42 -20.34 -14.93
CA LYS A 104 -24.28 -21.00 -16.23
C LYS A 104 -23.93 -22.49 -16.15
N GLY A 105 -23.71 -23.03 -14.95
CA GLY A 105 -23.26 -24.42 -14.77
C GLY A 105 -21.80 -24.65 -15.20
N GLU A 106 -20.98 -23.60 -15.29
CA GLU A 106 -19.55 -23.69 -15.64
C GLU A 106 -18.72 -24.15 -14.42
N PHE A 107 -18.92 -25.39 -13.96
CA PHE A 107 -18.37 -25.89 -12.68
C PHE A 107 -16.84 -25.84 -12.57
N ILE A 108 -16.12 -26.14 -13.65
CA ILE A 108 -14.65 -26.09 -13.66
C ILE A 108 -14.18 -24.66 -13.41
N LYS A 109 -14.74 -23.69 -14.13
CA LYS A 109 -14.41 -22.27 -13.98
C LYS A 109 -14.80 -21.74 -12.61
N ALA A 110 -15.98 -22.10 -12.11
CA ALA A 110 -16.41 -21.74 -10.76
C ALA A 110 -15.43 -22.28 -9.70
N THR A 111 -14.93 -23.50 -9.87
CA THR A 111 -13.92 -24.08 -8.97
C THR A 111 -12.60 -23.32 -9.02
N LEU A 112 -12.11 -22.95 -10.21
CA LEU A 112 -10.89 -22.16 -10.37
C LEU A 112 -11.03 -20.77 -9.75
N LEU A 113 -12.14 -20.08 -10.01
CA LEU A 113 -12.45 -18.77 -9.41
C LEU A 113 -12.56 -18.85 -7.89
N GLY A 114 -13.11 -19.95 -7.35
CA GLY A 114 -13.15 -20.20 -5.91
C GLY A 114 -11.75 -20.27 -5.29
N ARG A 115 -10.81 -20.96 -5.95
CA ARG A 115 -9.40 -21.01 -5.52
C ARG A 115 -8.73 -19.64 -5.59
N GLU A 116 -8.93 -18.90 -6.68
CA GLU A 116 -8.42 -17.53 -6.82
C GLU A 116 -8.94 -16.61 -5.70
N LEU A 117 -10.23 -16.70 -5.36
CA LEU A 117 -10.82 -15.89 -4.29
C LEU A 117 -10.22 -16.21 -2.91
N VAL A 118 -9.82 -17.46 -2.66
CA VAL A 118 -9.10 -17.82 -1.42
C VAL A 118 -7.75 -17.10 -1.34
N VAL A 119 -6.99 -17.09 -2.45
CA VAL A 119 -5.72 -16.38 -2.56
C VAL A 119 -5.92 -14.87 -2.35
N LEU A 120 -6.86 -14.27 -3.07
CA LEU A 120 -7.15 -12.82 -2.97
C LEU A 120 -7.59 -12.43 -1.55
N LYS A 121 -8.41 -13.26 -0.90
CA LYS A 121 -8.82 -13.03 0.50
C LYS A 121 -7.61 -13.04 1.44
N ALA A 122 -6.72 -14.02 1.32
CA ALA A 122 -5.53 -14.10 2.16
C ALA A 122 -4.60 -12.90 1.93
N ARG A 123 -4.33 -12.56 0.67
CA ARG A 123 -3.54 -11.38 0.28
C ARG A 123 -4.12 -10.08 0.84
N LYS A 124 -5.45 -9.90 0.71
CA LYS A 124 -6.17 -8.75 1.24
C LYS A 124 -5.93 -8.61 2.74
N GLN A 125 -6.14 -9.68 3.49
CA GLN A 125 -5.98 -9.70 4.95
C GLN A 125 -4.52 -9.46 5.37
N ALA A 126 -3.56 -10.07 4.68
CA ALA A 126 -2.15 -9.89 4.97
C ALA A 126 -1.68 -8.45 4.70
N CYS A 127 -2.08 -7.86 3.55
CA CYS A 127 -1.76 -6.46 3.23
C CYS A 127 -2.41 -5.49 4.22
N GLN A 128 -3.68 -5.72 4.58
CA GLN A 128 -4.39 -4.92 5.60
C GLN A 128 -3.67 -4.99 6.95
N ALA A 129 -3.23 -6.17 7.38
CA ALA A 129 -2.48 -6.33 8.63
C ALA A 129 -1.15 -5.56 8.58
N ALA A 130 -0.37 -5.70 7.50
CA ALA A 130 0.89 -4.98 7.34
C ALA A 130 0.70 -3.45 7.35
N HIS A 131 -0.33 -2.96 6.65
CA HIS A 131 -0.73 -1.55 6.67
C HIS A 131 -1.04 -1.06 8.09
N ASN A 132 -1.87 -1.79 8.84
CA ASN A 132 -2.29 -1.42 10.19
C ASN A 132 -1.10 -1.38 11.16
N GLU A 133 -0.18 -2.35 11.08
CA GLU A 133 1.03 -2.38 11.90
C GLU A 133 1.94 -1.16 11.63
N LEU A 134 2.07 -0.76 10.36
CA LEU A 134 2.84 0.42 9.97
C LEU A 134 2.16 1.71 10.42
N GLN A 135 0.83 1.79 10.31
CA GLN A 135 0.04 2.92 10.77
C GLN A 135 0.16 3.08 12.30
N GLU A 136 0.01 1.98 13.05
CA GLU A 136 0.19 1.98 14.51
C GLU A 136 1.63 2.40 14.90
N LEU A 137 2.64 1.92 14.17
CA LEU A 137 4.03 2.32 14.38
C LEU A 137 4.23 3.83 14.18
N ILE A 138 3.62 4.42 13.14
CA ILE A 138 3.66 5.85 12.83
C ILE A 138 3.00 6.66 13.96
N GLU A 139 1.80 6.27 14.37
CA GLU A 139 1.01 6.95 15.41
C GLU A 139 1.71 6.93 16.76
N ARG A 140 2.17 5.75 17.21
CA ARG A 140 2.92 5.60 18.46
C ARG A 140 4.24 6.39 18.45
N SER A 141 4.81 6.60 17.28
CA SER A 141 6.06 7.34 17.08
C SER A 141 5.86 8.83 16.84
N LYS A 142 4.60 9.31 16.80
CA LYS A 142 4.25 10.72 16.59
C LYS A 142 4.96 11.31 15.36
N LEU A 143 5.12 10.52 14.31
CA LEU A 143 5.83 10.97 13.12
C LEU A 143 4.94 11.91 12.33
N THR A 144 5.49 13.05 11.96
CA THR A 144 4.85 13.93 10.98
C THR A 144 5.06 13.37 9.58
N PRO A 145 4.03 13.34 8.72
CA PRO A 145 4.20 12.98 7.32
C PRO A 145 5.31 13.84 6.69
N PRO A 146 6.19 13.25 5.87
CA PRO A 146 7.18 14.04 5.14
C PRO A 146 6.44 15.04 4.26
N GLN A 147 6.77 16.33 4.39
CA GLN A 147 6.26 17.34 3.46
C GLN A 147 6.80 16.99 2.07
N VAL A 148 5.89 16.78 1.12
CA VAL A 148 6.24 16.65 -0.30
C VAL A 148 6.83 17.98 -0.73
N GLN A 149 8.15 18.12 -0.60
CA GLN A 149 8.85 19.17 -1.30
C GLN A 149 8.80 18.77 -2.77
N HIS A 150 7.84 19.31 -3.50
CA HIS A 150 7.95 19.42 -4.94
C HIS A 150 9.25 20.17 -5.22
N GLN A 151 10.34 19.42 -5.45
CA GLN A 151 11.44 19.94 -6.24
C GLN A 151 10.87 20.09 -7.65
N GLU A 152 10.19 21.21 -7.88
CA GLU A 152 10.16 21.82 -9.19
C GLU A 152 11.61 22.11 -9.54
N ASP A 153 12.24 21.16 -10.21
CA ASP A 153 13.46 21.37 -10.97
C ASP A 153 13.07 22.29 -12.14
N SER A 154 12.85 23.55 -11.80
CA SER A 154 12.69 24.65 -12.74
C SER A 154 14.04 24.81 -13.41
N GLY A 155 14.19 24.11 -14.53
CA GLY A 155 15.26 24.34 -15.48
C GLY A 155 15.39 25.84 -15.70
N LYS A 156 16.59 26.36 -15.41
CA LYS A 156 16.99 27.73 -15.72
C LYS A 156 16.93 27.90 -17.25
N GLN A 157 15.76 28.25 -17.78
CA GLN A 157 15.66 28.91 -19.06
C GLN A 157 16.00 30.39 -18.86
N GLN A 158 17.19 30.70 -19.32
CA GLN A 158 17.78 32.02 -19.50
C GLN A 158 16.78 32.90 -20.28
N LYS A 159 16.06 33.77 -19.57
CA LYS A 159 15.16 34.75 -20.18
C LYS A 159 15.96 35.91 -20.75
N ASP A 160 16.00 35.91 -22.07
CA ASP A 160 16.40 37.01 -22.93
C ASP A 160 15.59 38.29 -22.62
N LYS A 161 16.24 39.45 -22.77
CA LYS A 161 15.69 40.76 -22.39
C LYS A 161 14.69 41.25 -23.45
N GLY A 162 13.41 40.94 -23.25
CA GLY A 162 12.29 41.53 -24.01
C GLY A 162 11.62 42.68 -23.25
N LYS A 163 11.56 43.85 -23.89
CA LYS A 163 10.95 45.12 -23.42
C LYS A 163 9.49 44.99 -22.93
N PRO A 164 9.01 45.87 -22.03
CA PRO A 164 7.60 45.90 -21.63
C PRO A 164 6.73 46.55 -22.73
N VAL A 165 5.78 45.78 -23.28
CA VAL A 165 4.66 46.32 -24.06
C VAL A 165 3.51 46.59 -23.09
N LYS A 166 2.97 47.81 -23.18
CA LYS A 166 1.98 48.39 -22.28
C LYS A 166 0.66 47.61 -22.33
N SER A 167 0.12 47.37 -21.15
CA SER A 167 -1.19 46.79 -20.88
C SER A 167 -2.30 47.58 -21.58
N ALA A 168 -3.10 46.92 -22.41
CA ALA A 168 -4.35 47.48 -22.91
C ALA A 168 -5.43 47.37 -21.82
N VAL A 169 -6.09 48.50 -21.55
CA VAL A 169 -7.19 48.66 -20.61
C VAL A 169 -8.41 47.87 -21.11
N VAL A 170 -8.84 46.89 -20.33
CA VAL A 170 -10.09 46.15 -20.57
C VAL A 170 -11.26 46.98 -20.07
N ILE A 171 -12.08 47.47 -20.99
CA ILE A 171 -13.35 48.16 -20.70
C ILE A 171 -14.42 47.10 -20.43
N PRO A 172 -15.12 47.10 -19.29
CA PRO A 172 -16.23 46.19 -19.06
C PRO A 172 -17.49 46.67 -19.77
N LEU A 173 -18.02 45.86 -20.69
CA LEU A 173 -19.35 46.07 -21.28
C LEU A 173 -20.41 45.71 -20.24
N ARG A 174 -21.07 46.76 -19.74
CA ARG A 174 -22.18 46.73 -18.80
C ARG A 174 -23.39 46.05 -19.45
N ARG A 175 -23.86 44.95 -18.84
CA ARG A 175 -25.20 44.38 -19.10
C ARG A 175 -26.26 45.43 -18.77
N LYS A 176 -27.29 45.54 -19.61
CA LYS A 176 -28.55 46.18 -19.24
C LYS A 176 -29.68 45.22 -19.57
N ASP A 177 -30.20 44.61 -18.52
CA ASP A 177 -31.46 43.88 -18.48
C ASP A 177 -32.64 44.87 -18.57
N GLY A 178 -33.75 44.40 -19.15
CA GLY A 178 -35.11 44.97 -19.04
C GLY A 178 -35.36 46.23 -19.87
N SER A 179 -36.56 46.48 -20.42
CA SER A 179 -37.87 45.86 -20.28
C SER A 179 -38.84 46.67 -21.16
N SER A 180 -39.92 46.01 -21.59
CA SER A 180 -41.16 46.53 -22.22
C SER A 180 -41.17 46.61 -23.74
#